data_AF-A0A532B3V9-F1
#
_entry.id   AF-A0A532B3V9-F1
#
_cell.length_a   1.000
_cell.length_b   1.000
_cell.length_c   1.000
_cell.angle_alpha   90.00
_cell.angle_beta   90.00
_cell.angle_gamma   90.00
#
_symmetry.space_group_name_H-M   'P 1'
#
loop_
_entity.id
_entity.type
_entity.pdbx_description
1 polymer ?
#
loop_
_entity_poly.entity_id
_entity_poly.type
_entity_poly.pdbx_seq_one_letter_code
_entity_poly.pdbx_strand_id
1 'polypeptide(L)'
;FVILATLFAGYFILSPEEQALYSKGAMFASAYMINLWLIRWSFDYFAADATNNPFIHFWSLSVEEQFYLAWPALLLAAAWLRPGKRTAIIVIGVAGVASFAACAWLTEVSQPWAFYFSPLRAWEFAAGGLATMAPAKIWRDRPLLATLQACLGLALIAWAYLMLDEDSPFPGVNALAPVAGTVLLLLSGSGGRNLPSAVLALAPLQWLGRLSYSLYLWHWPVIVYAAMVAPNLS
;
A
#
# COMPACT_ATOMS: atom_id res chain seq x y z
N PHE A 1 -14.12 -0.64 -15.01
CA PHE A 1 -15.51 -0.89 -14.58
C PHE A 1 -15.88 -0.05 -13.35
N VAL A 2 -15.23 -0.26 -12.20
CA VAL A 2 -15.54 0.47 -10.95
C VAL A 2 -15.58 1.98 -11.15
N ILE A 3 -14.55 2.57 -11.78
CA ILE A 3 -14.51 4.01 -12.06
C ILE A 3 -15.76 4.51 -12.81
N LEU A 4 -16.18 3.81 -13.86
CA LEU A 4 -17.37 4.17 -14.63
C LEU A 4 -18.65 4.00 -13.82
N ALA A 5 -18.76 2.94 -13.03
CA ALA A 5 -19.91 2.71 -12.16
C ALA A 5 -20.02 3.78 -11.07
N THR A 6 -18.89 4.17 -10.46
CA THR A 6 -18.82 5.27 -9.50
C THR A 6 -19.22 6.60 -10.13
N LEU A 7 -18.70 6.94 -11.32
CA LEU A 7 -19.10 8.15 -12.03
C LEU A 7 -20.59 8.16 -12.40
N PHE A 8 -21.12 7.02 -12.82
CA PHE A 8 -22.54 6.88 -13.15
C PHE A 8 -23.43 7.04 -11.91
N ALA A 9 -23.07 6.44 -10.79
CA ALA A 9 -23.78 6.65 -9.53
C ALA A 9 -23.67 8.11 -9.07
N GLY A 10 -22.47 8.70 -9.17
CA GLY A 10 -22.21 10.10 -8.85
C GLY A 10 -23.11 11.08 -9.61
N TYR A 11 -23.43 10.79 -10.88
CA TYR A 11 -24.36 11.62 -11.67
C TYR A 11 -25.74 11.82 -11.01
N PHE A 12 -26.22 10.86 -10.21
CA PHE A 12 -27.51 10.94 -9.52
C PHE A 12 -27.41 11.49 -8.10
N ILE A 13 -26.21 11.56 -7.52
CA ILE A 13 -25.98 11.87 -6.10
C ILE A 13 -25.32 13.23 -5.92
N LEU A 14 -24.36 13.55 -6.78
CA LEU A 14 -23.51 14.72 -6.70
C LEU A 14 -24.10 15.90 -7.47
N SER A 15 -23.81 17.12 -7.01
CA SER A 15 -24.07 18.32 -7.80
C SER A 15 -23.21 18.33 -9.08
N PRO A 16 -23.60 19.10 -10.13
CA PRO A 16 -22.81 19.19 -11.35
C PRO A 16 -21.34 19.63 -11.13
N GLU A 17 -21.10 20.48 -10.13
CA GLU A 17 -19.76 20.96 -9.78
C GLU A 17 -18.92 19.86 -9.12
N GLU A 18 -19.47 19.15 -8.13
CA GLU A 18 -18.81 18.01 -7.49
C GLU A 18 -18.53 16.88 -8.49
N GLN A 19 -19.50 16.57 -9.36
CA GLN A 19 -19.32 15.58 -10.41
C GLN A 19 -18.17 15.98 -11.35
N ALA A 20 -18.10 17.26 -11.77
CA ALA A 20 -17.00 17.76 -12.59
C ALA A 20 -15.65 17.69 -11.88
N LEU A 21 -15.62 17.99 -10.58
CA LEU A 21 -14.43 17.92 -9.74
C LEU A 21 -13.92 16.48 -9.59
N TYR A 22 -14.79 15.55 -9.17
CA TYR A 22 -14.42 14.16 -8.96
C TYR A 22 -14.16 13.40 -10.27
N SER A 23 -14.71 13.86 -11.40
CA SER A 23 -14.34 13.34 -12.72
C SER A 23 -12.86 13.57 -13.05
N LYS A 24 -12.23 14.64 -12.53
CA LYS A 24 -10.76 14.81 -12.64
C LYS A 24 -10.05 13.73 -11.85
N GLY A 25 -10.50 13.41 -10.64
CA GLY A 25 -9.99 12.29 -9.85
C GLY A 25 -10.09 10.97 -10.60
N ALA A 26 -11.26 10.68 -11.19
CA ALA A 26 -11.46 9.50 -12.02
C ALA A 26 -10.50 9.43 -13.22
N MET A 27 -10.24 10.57 -13.88
CA MET A 27 -9.27 10.65 -14.98
C MET A 27 -7.86 10.30 -14.51
N PHE A 28 -7.39 10.90 -13.41
CA PHE A 28 -6.06 10.58 -12.87
C PHE A 28 -5.99 9.14 -12.34
N ALA A 29 -7.05 8.61 -11.73
CA ALA A 29 -7.12 7.23 -11.28
C ALA A 29 -7.02 6.25 -12.45
N SER A 30 -7.70 6.55 -13.56
CA SER A 30 -7.65 5.74 -14.79
C SER A 30 -6.26 5.71 -15.43
N ALA A 31 -5.48 6.77 -15.23
CA ALA A 31 -4.09 6.87 -15.69
C ALA A 31 -3.06 6.36 -14.67
N TYR A 32 -3.49 5.82 -13.51
CA TYR A 32 -2.62 5.46 -12.40
C TYR A 32 -1.74 6.61 -11.91
N MET A 33 -2.29 7.82 -11.85
CA MET A 33 -1.61 9.06 -11.44
C MET A 33 -2.38 9.85 -10.38
N ILE A 34 -3.43 9.28 -9.77
CA ILE A 34 -4.26 10.00 -8.78
C ILE A 34 -3.46 10.43 -7.54
N ASN A 35 -2.45 9.66 -7.15
CA ASN A 35 -1.57 10.01 -6.04
C ASN A 35 -0.88 11.38 -6.26
N LEU A 36 -0.46 11.70 -7.49
CA LEU A 36 0.18 12.99 -7.81
C LEU A 36 -0.81 14.15 -7.77
N TRP A 37 -2.05 13.90 -8.20
CA TRP A 37 -3.11 14.89 -8.11
C TRP A 37 -3.54 15.14 -6.65
N LEU A 38 -3.60 14.09 -5.83
CA LEU A 38 -3.89 14.19 -4.39
C LEU A 38 -2.81 14.97 -3.63
N ILE A 39 -1.53 14.82 -3.96
CA ILE A 39 -0.46 15.69 -3.41
C ILE A 39 -0.81 17.15 -3.63
N ARG A 40 -1.20 17.51 -4.87
CA ARG A 40 -1.54 18.89 -5.21
C ARG A 40 -2.79 19.36 -4.49
N TRP A 41 -3.80 18.49 -4.37
CA TRP A 41 -5.04 18.75 -3.65
C TRP A 41 -4.76 19.07 -2.17
N SER A 42 -3.83 18.35 -1.53
CA SER A 42 -3.48 18.56 -0.11
C SER A 42 -2.90 19.94 0.21
N PHE A 43 -2.47 20.73 -0.78
CA PHE A 43 -1.98 22.10 -0.59
C PHE A 43 -2.97 23.18 -1.06
N ASP A 44 -4.14 22.80 -1.55
CA ASP A 44 -5.16 23.74 -1.98
C ASP A 44 -6.03 24.15 -0.79
N TYR A 45 -5.82 25.39 -0.34
CA TYR A 45 -6.52 25.96 0.83
C TYR A 45 -8.05 25.98 0.69
N PHE A 46 -8.55 26.06 -0.55
CA PHE A 46 -9.99 26.13 -0.82
C PHE A 46 -10.59 24.80 -1.25
N ALA A 47 -9.79 23.72 -1.31
CA ALA A 47 -10.30 22.44 -1.71
C ALA A 47 -11.16 21.81 -0.59
N ALA A 48 -12.22 21.12 -1.00
CA ALA A 48 -12.99 20.28 -0.09
C ALA A 48 -12.10 19.16 0.48
N ASP A 49 -12.53 18.56 1.61
CA ASP A 49 -11.82 17.42 2.17
C ASP A 49 -11.67 16.30 1.13
N ALA A 50 -10.44 15.83 0.95
CA ALA A 50 -10.11 14.77 0.02
C ALA A 50 -10.81 13.45 0.39
N THR A 51 -11.16 13.24 1.67
CA THR A 51 -11.91 12.06 2.13
C THR A 51 -13.27 11.93 1.42
N ASN A 52 -13.89 13.04 1.03
CA ASN A 52 -15.13 13.06 0.26
C ASN A 52 -14.93 12.65 -1.20
N ASN A 53 -13.69 12.48 -1.67
CA ASN A 53 -13.43 12.03 -3.02
C ASN A 53 -13.66 10.51 -3.13
N PRO A 54 -14.63 10.06 -3.96
CA PRO A 54 -14.97 8.64 -4.08
C PRO A 54 -13.86 7.80 -4.74
N PHE A 55 -12.80 8.44 -5.25
CA PHE A 55 -11.64 7.80 -5.86
C PHE A 55 -10.37 7.90 -5.01
N ILE A 56 -10.39 8.51 -3.82
CA ILE A 56 -9.16 8.78 -3.06
C ILE A 56 -8.33 7.51 -2.87
N HIS A 57 -8.96 6.37 -2.53
CA HIS A 57 -8.30 5.10 -2.26
C HIS A 57 -7.44 4.61 -3.43
N PHE A 58 -7.74 4.96 -4.68
CA PHE A 58 -6.92 4.58 -5.86
C PHE A 58 -5.48 5.12 -5.82
N TRP A 59 -5.13 5.97 -4.85
CA TRP A 59 -3.76 6.45 -4.66
C TRP A 59 -2.77 5.30 -4.50
N SER A 60 -3.07 4.29 -3.69
CA SER A 60 -2.11 3.21 -3.44
C SER A 60 -2.03 2.25 -4.62
N LEU A 61 -3.13 2.06 -5.36
CA LEU A 61 -3.12 1.33 -6.63
C LEU A 61 -2.26 2.05 -7.68
N SER A 62 -2.33 3.38 -7.74
CA SER A 62 -1.48 4.17 -8.65
C SER A 62 0.00 4.02 -8.32
N VAL A 63 0.36 4.04 -7.03
CA VAL A 63 1.73 3.79 -6.55
C VAL A 63 2.18 2.38 -6.93
N GLU A 64 1.32 1.38 -6.74
CA GLU A 64 1.61 -0.02 -7.07
C GLU A 64 1.88 -0.23 -8.57
N GLU A 65 1.05 0.30 -9.46
CA GLU A 65 1.25 0.16 -10.91
C GLU A 65 2.49 0.92 -11.41
N GLN A 66 2.77 2.10 -10.86
CA GLN A 66 4.01 2.82 -11.13
C GLN A 66 5.23 2.00 -10.69
N PHE A 67 5.15 1.32 -9.56
CA PHE A 67 6.19 0.41 -9.10
C PHE A 67 6.36 -0.79 -10.04
N TYR A 68 5.26 -1.42 -10.50
CA TYR A 68 5.32 -2.53 -11.44
C TYR A 68 5.95 -2.17 -12.78
N LEU A 69 5.92 -0.89 -13.18
CA LEU A 69 6.65 -0.43 -14.36
C LEU A 69 8.12 -0.08 -14.03
N ALA A 70 8.35 0.70 -12.97
CA ALA A 70 9.67 1.24 -12.65
C ALA A 70 10.65 0.18 -12.13
N TRP A 71 10.16 -0.77 -11.35
CA TRP A 71 11.01 -1.76 -10.68
C TRP A 71 11.65 -2.77 -11.64
N PRO A 72 10.91 -3.38 -12.59
CA PRO A 72 11.54 -4.20 -13.62
C PRO A 72 12.54 -3.40 -14.47
N ALA A 73 12.23 -2.15 -14.82
CA ALA A 73 13.15 -1.30 -15.59
C ALA A 73 14.46 -1.05 -14.82
N LEU A 74 14.38 -0.75 -13.52
CA LEU A 74 15.56 -0.59 -12.66
C LEU A 74 16.41 -1.87 -12.60
N LEU A 75 15.77 -3.03 -12.44
CA LEU A 75 16.46 -4.32 -12.38
C LEU A 75 17.07 -4.72 -13.72
N LEU A 76 16.40 -4.44 -14.83
CA LEU A 76 16.92 -4.66 -16.19
C LEU A 76 18.14 -3.78 -16.45
N ALA A 77 18.07 -2.48 -16.12
CA ALA A 77 19.22 -1.58 -16.22
C ALA A 77 20.40 -2.05 -15.36
N ALA A 78 20.14 -2.48 -14.13
CA ALA A 78 21.17 -3.06 -13.26
C ALA A 78 21.78 -4.34 -13.85
N ALA A 79 20.95 -5.22 -14.42
CA ALA A 79 21.40 -6.46 -15.03
C ALA A 79 22.19 -6.23 -16.33
N TRP A 80 21.87 -5.18 -17.10
CA TRP A 80 22.64 -4.78 -18.28
C TRP A 80 24.05 -4.31 -17.91
N LEU A 81 24.22 -3.66 -16.76
CA LEU A 81 25.53 -3.25 -16.27
C LEU A 81 26.30 -4.44 -15.67
N ARG A 82 25.68 -5.19 -14.76
CA ARG A 82 26.27 -6.35 -14.08
C ARG A 82 25.19 -7.38 -13.72
N PRO A 83 24.97 -8.41 -14.55
CA PRO A 83 23.94 -9.41 -14.27
C PRO A 83 24.28 -10.23 -13.03
N GLY A 84 23.26 -10.56 -12.23
CA GLY A 84 23.39 -11.49 -11.12
C GLY A 84 22.55 -11.14 -9.89
N LYS A 85 22.24 -12.18 -9.09
CA LYS A 85 21.43 -12.05 -7.86
C LYS A 85 22.00 -11.02 -6.89
N ARG A 86 23.33 -10.94 -6.77
CA ARG A 86 24.01 -9.99 -5.87
C ARG A 86 23.79 -8.55 -6.29
N THR A 87 23.86 -8.24 -7.59
CA THR A 87 23.59 -6.89 -8.11
C THR A 87 22.15 -6.49 -7.82
N ALA A 88 21.18 -7.38 -8.08
CA ALA A 88 19.77 -7.12 -7.78
C ALA A 88 19.54 -6.82 -6.29
N ILE A 89 20.11 -7.63 -5.39
CA ILE A 89 20.02 -7.39 -3.93
C ILE A 89 20.60 -6.02 -3.55
N ILE A 90 21.78 -5.67 -4.08
CA ILE A 90 22.42 -4.38 -3.78
C ILE A 90 21.56 -3.22 -4.28
N VAL A 91 21.08 -3.28 -5.53
CA VAL A 91 20.28 -2.22 -6.13
C VAL A 91 18.96 -2.04 -5.39
N ILE A 92 18.26 -3.14 -5.09
CA ILE A 92 17.03 -3.10 -4.30
C ILE A 92 17.30 -2.54 -2.91
N GLY A 93 18.37 -3.00 -2.24
CA GLY A 93 18.73 -2.56 -0.90
C GLY A 93 19.06 -1.08 -0.85
N VAL A 94 19.88 -0.58 -1.77
CA VAL A 94 20.24 0.85 -1.85
C VAL A 94 19.01 1.70 -2.17
N ALA A 95 18.19 1.31 -3.16
CA ALA A 95 16.97 2.03 -3.49
C ALA A 95 15.98 2.05 -2.32
N GLY A 96 15.82 0.92 -1.63
CA GLY A 96 14.97 0.82 -0.44
C GLY A 96 15.44 1.67 0.73
N VAL A 97 16.74 1.65 1.06
CA VAL A 97 17.30 2.49 2.13
C VAL A 97 17.17 3.98 1.80
N ALA A 98 17.48 4.38 0.56
CA ALA A 98 17.33 5.76 0.13
C ALA A 98 15.87 6.21 0.17
N SER A 99 14.94 5.38 -0.32
CA SER A 99 13.50 5.61 -0.27
C SER A 99 13.00 5.75 1.18
N PHE A 100 13.40 4.85 2.09
CA PHE A 100 13.02 4.91 3.50
C PHE A 100 13.58 6.16 4.20
N ALA A 101 14.86 6.48 4.00
CA ALA A 101 15.48 7.64 4.62
C ALA A 101 14.79 8.95 4.18
N ALA A 102 14.50 9.08 2.87
CA ALA A 102 13.76 10.21 2.34
C ALA A 102 12.31 10.23 2.85
N CYS A 103 11.66 9.07 2.98
CA CYS A 103 10.31 8.94 3.52
C CYS A 103 10.26 9.41 4.98
N ALA A 104 11.14 8.88 5.84
CA ALA A 104 11.21 9.24 7.25
C ALA A 104 11.47 10.73 7.46
N TRP A 105 12.37 11.32 6.67
CA TRP A 105 12.62 12.76 6.72
C TRP A 105 11.42 13.57 6.24
N LEU A 106 10.83 13.20 5.10
CA LEU A 106 9.77 14.00 4.49
C LEU A 106 8.42 13.85 5.21
N THR A 107 8.20 12.78 5.99
CA THR A 107 6.99 12.68 6.83
C THR A 107 6.92 13.84 7.83
N GLU A 108 8.05 14.25 8.42
CA GLU A 108 8.13 15.35 9.39
C GLU A 108 8.05 16.73 8.72
N VAL A 109 8.48 16.85 7.46
CA VAL A 109 8.51 18.12 6.73
C VAL A 109 7.21 18.36 5.95
N SER A 110 6.67 17.32 5.33
CA SER A 110 5.48 17.35 4.51
C SER A 110 4.87 15.96 4.33
N GLN A 111 3.96 15.62 5.25
CA GLN A 111 3.25 14.34 5.23
C GLN A 111 2.57 14.03 3.89
N PRO A 112 1.88 14.95 3.18
CA PRO A 112 1.24 14.63 1.90
C PRO A 112 2.23 14.11 0.85
N TRP A 113 3.43 14.68 0.78
CA TRP A 113 4.47 14.16 -0.12
C TRP A 113 4.96 12.79 0.32
N ALA A 114 5.26 12.60 1.61
CA ALA A 114 5.71 11.31 2.12
C ALA A 114 4.68 10.19 1.91
N PHE A 115 3.39 10.53 2.01
CA PHE A 115 2.28 9.60 1.90
C PHE A 115 1.96 9.22 0.45
N TYR A 116 1.85 10.18 -0.45
CA TYR A 116 1.39 9.94 -1.83
C TYR A 116 2.51 9.80 -2.86
N PHE A 117 3.73 10.27 -2.61
CA PHE A 117 4.78 10.25 -3.62
C PHE A 117 5.45 8.88 -3.71
N SER A 118 5.27 8.19 -4.85
CA SER A 118 5.64 6.79 -5.04
C SER A 118 7.09 6.45 -4.70
N PRO A 119 8.11 7.27 -5.05
CA PRO A 119 9.50 7.00 -4.68
C PRO A 119 9.74 6.89 -3.17
N LEU A 120 8.91 7.52 -2.33
CA LEU A 120 9.02 7.45 -0.86
C LEU A 120 8.29 6.24 -0.27
N ARG A 121 7.47 5.56 -1.07
CA ARG A 121 6.78 4.32 -0.71
C ARG A 121 7.53 3.08 -1.21
N ALA A 122 8.46 3.26 -2.14
CA ALA A 122 9.20 2.17 -2.80
C ALA A 122 9.96 1.25 -1.83
N TRP A 123 10.39 1.74 -0.66
CA TRP A 123 11.09 0.93 0.33
C TRP A 123 10.25 -0.23 0.89
N GLU A 124 8.92 -0.08 0.96
CA GLU A 124 8.01 -1.13 1.43
C GLU A 124 8.05 -2.33 0.48
N PHE A 125 7.97 -2.06 -0.82
CA PHE A 125 8.12 -3.07 -1.87
C PHE A 125 9.54 -3.63 -1.93
N ALA A 126 10.56 -2.79 -1.70
CA ALA A 126 11.95 -3.25 -1.63
C ALA A 126 12.15 -4.27 -0.49
N ALA A 127 11.58 -4.01 0.69
CA ALA A 127 11.65 -4.90 1.83
C ALA A 127 10.97 -6.26 1.53
N GLY A 128 9.77 -6.24 0.94
CA GLY A 128 9.08 -7.46 0.49
C GLY A 128 9.87 -8.20 -0.59
N GLY A 129 10.39 -7.48 -1.59
CA GLY A 129 11.22 -8.04 -2.66
C GLY A 129 12.47 -8.74 -2.12
N LEU A 130 13.22 -8.10 -1.22
CA LEU A 130 14.38 -8.71 -0.56
C LEU A 130 14.00 -9.95 0.25
N ALA A 131 12.84 -9.94 0.91
CA ALA A 131 12.36 -11.09 1.67
C ALA A 131 12.20 -12.33 0.77
N THR A 132 11.70 -12.17 -0.46
CA THR A 132 11.58 -13.29 -1.42
C THR A 132 12.93 -13.86 -1.88
N MET A 133 14.00 -13.07 -1.80
CA MET A 133 15.34 -13.49 -2.22
C MET A 133 16.10 -14.24 -1.12
N ALA A 134 15.59 -14.23 0.11
CA ALA A 134 16.19 -14.89 1.26
C ALA A 134 16.10 -16.43 1.12
N PRO A 135 17.12 -17.17 1.57
CA PRO A 135 17.14 -18.62 1.39
C PRO A 135 16.16 -19.31 2.35
N ALA A 136 15.07 -19.84 1.79
CA ALA A 136 14.02 -20.58 2.51
C ALA A 136 14.51 -21.70 3.44
N LYS A 137 15.70 -22.26 3.15
CA LYS A 137 16.36 -23.30 3.96
C LYS A 137 16.51 -22.90 5.43
N ILE A 138 16.75 -21.62 5.73
CA ILE A 138 16.89 -21.11 7.10
C ILE A 138 15.66 -21.45 7.95
N TRP A 139 14.46 -21.22 7.41
CA TRP A 139 13.20 -21.44 8.11
C TRP A 139 12.73 -22.87 8.06
N ARG A 140 13.04 -23.59 6.97
CA ARG A 140 12.77 -25.03 6.85
C ARG A 140 13.51 -25.84 7.91
N ASP A 141 14.78 -25.53 8.13
CA ASP A 141 15.64 -26.25 9.08
C ASP A 141 15.39 -25.81 10.54
N ARG A 142 14.64 -24.72 10.77
CA ARG A 142 14.40 -24.12 12.10
C ARG A 142 12.91 -23.79 12.30
N PRO A 143 12.03 -24.78 12.50
CA PRO A 143 10.58 -24.56 12.59
C PRO A 143 10.15 -23.70 13.79
N LEU A 144 10.89 -23.75 14.91
CA LEU A 144 10.64 -22.88 16.06
C LEU A 144 10.91 -21.41 15.72
N LEU A 145 12.03 -21.13 15.02
CA LEU A 145 12.35 -19.77 14.56
C LEU A 145 11.27 -19.25 13.61
N ALA A 146 10.83 -20.07 12.67
CA ALA A 146 9.74 -19.72 11.75
C ALA A 146 8.44 -19.39 12.50
N THR A 147 8.07 -20.21 13.49
CA THR A 147 6.86 -19.98 14.29
C THR A 147 6.96 -18.71 15.12
N LEU A 148 8.09 -18.48 15.82
CA LEU A 148 8.31 -17.28 16.62
C LEU A 148 8.28 -16.00 15.77
N GLN A 149 8.92 -16.03 14.59
CA GLN A 149 8.89 -14.89 13.67
C GLN A 149 7.50 -14.64 13.09
N ALA A 150 6.75 -15.70 12.77
CA ALA A 150 5.37 -15.54 12.30
C ALA A 150 4.46 -14.94 13.38
N CYS A 151 4.59 -15.40 14.64
CA CYS A 151 3.85 -14.82 15.77
C CYS A 151 4.24 -13.36 16.01
N LEU A 152 5.54 -13.05 15.99
CA LEU A 152 6.02 -11.67 16.12
C LEU A 152 5.51 -10.80 14.97
N GLY A 153 5.49 -11.34 13.74
CA GLY A 153 5.00 -10.62 12.58
C GLY A 153 3.52 -10.27 12.67
N LEU A 154 2.69 -11.23 13.10
CA LEU A 154 1.28 -10.97 13.41
C LEU A 154 1.11 -9.97 14.54
N ALA A 155 1.92 -10.08 15.60
CA ALA A 155 1.87 -9.15 16.73
C ALA A 155 2.20 -7.71 16.31
N LEU A 156 3.20 -7.51 15.45
CA LEU A 156 3.55 -6.19 14.91
C LEU A 156 2.44 -5.61 14.02
N ILE A 157 1.82 -6.42 13.17
CA ILE A 157 0.68 -5.98 12.34
C ILE A 157 -0.52 -5.63 13.23
N ALA A 158 -0.84 -6.46 14.21
CA ALA A 158 -1.92 -6.19 15.15
C ALA A 158 -1.65 -4.95 15.98
N TRP A 159 -0.41 -4.76 16.45
CA TRP A 159 0.01 -3.56 17.16
C TRP A 159 -0.16 -2.31 16.29
N ALA A 160 0.29 -2.34 15.04
CA ALA A 160 0.14 -1.22 14.12
C ALA A 160 -1.33 -0.86 13.89
N TYR A 161 -2.21 -1.86 13.74
CA TYR A 161 -3.65 -1.64 13.59
C TYR A 161 -4.32 -1.05 14.84
N LEU A 162 -3.87 -1.45 16.05
CA LEU A 162 -4.49 -1.02 17.31
C LEU A 162 -3.93 0.30 17.85
N MET A 163 -2.74 0.72 17.43
CA MET A 163 -2.01 1.84 18.04
C MET A 163 -1.78 3.01 17.10
N LEU A 164 -1.86 2.81 15.78
CA LEU A 164 -1.77 3.91 14.82
C LEU A 164 -3.19 4.42 14.52
N ASP A 165 -3.33 5.73 14.57
CA ASP A 165 -4.57 6.46 14.32
C ASP A 165 -4.34 7.59 13.29
N GLU A 166 -5.35 8.44 13.09
CA GLU A 166 -5.31 9.55 12.13
C GLU A 166 -4.32 10.66 12.53
N ASP A 167 -4.03 10.79 13.83
CA ASP A 167 -3.10 11.79 14.38
C ASP A 167 -1.63 11.34 14.33
N SER A 168 -1.41 10.04 14.13
CA SER A 168 -0.08 9.45 14.05
C SER A 168 0.63 9.86 12.75
N PRO A 169 1.85 10.44 12.80
CA PRO A 169 2.61 10.76 11.59
C PRO A 169 2.85 9.51 10.75
N PHE A 170 2.17 9.41 9.61
CA PHE A 170 2.25 8.25 8.73
C PHE A 170 2.59 8.72 7.31
N PRO A 171 3.55 8.08 6.61
CA PRO A 171 4.16 6.79 6.95
C PRO A 171 5.38 6.85 7.88
N GLY A 172 6.52 7.34 7.39
CA GLY A 172 7.75 7.48 8.15
C GLY A 172 8.16 6.22 8.94
N VAL A 173 8.59 6.43 10.19
CA VAL A 173 9.04 5.36 11.10
C VAL A 173 7.87 4.47 11.54
N ASN A 174 6.65 5.01 11.64
CA ASN A 174 5.47 4.26 12.06
C ASN A 174 5.12 3.12 11.09
N ALA A 175 5.41 3.30 9.80
CA ALA A 175 5.25 2.24 8.80
C ALA A 175 6.25 1.07 8.95
N LEU A 176 7.32 1.18 9.75
CA LEU A 176 8.25 0.07 9.99
C LEU A 176 7.58 -1.12 10.65
N ALA A 177 6.69 -0.90 11.61
CA ALA A 177 6.04 -1.99 12.33
C ALA A 177 5.22 -2.91 11.40
N PRO A 178 4.25 -2.40 10.60
CA PRO A 178 3.50 -3.26 9.69
C PRO A 178 4.36 -3.85 8.56
N VAL A 179 5.37 -3.12 8.06
CA VAL A 179 6.27 -3.64 7.01
C VAL A 179 7.17 -4.76 7.55
N ALA A 180 7.80 -4.56 8.71
CA ALA A 180 8.60 -5.59 9.36
C ALA A 180 7.74 -6.80 9.72
N GLY A 181 6.52 -6.58 10.22
CA GLY A 181 5.59 -7.65 10.53
C GLY A 181 5.24 -8.50 9.29
N THR A 182 4.99 -7.83 8.16
CA THR A 182 4.73 -8.49 6.87
C THR A 182 5.96 -9.26 6.37
N VAL A 183 7.15 -8.66 6.43
CA VAL A 183 8.41 -9.33 6.05
C VAL A 183 8.65 -10.58 6.89
N LEU A 184 8.46 -10.51 8.21
CA LEU A 184 8.61 -11.67 9.09
C LEU A 184 7.65 -12.81 8.73
N LEU A 185 6.41 -12.49 8.34
CA LEU A 185 5.44 -13.47 7.87
C LEU A 185 5.84 -14.10 6.54
N LEU A 186 6.32 -13.31 5.57
CA LEU A 186 6.80 -13.83 4.29
C LEU A 186 7.99 -14.78 4.49
N LEU A 187 8.96 -14.37 5.30
CA LEU A 187 10.16 -15.14 5.60
C LEU A 187 9.82 -16.47 6.30
N SER A 188 9.01 -16.41 7.36
CA SER A 188 8.59 -17.60 8.11
C SER A 188 7.73 -18.57 7.29
N GLY A 189 6.89 -18.06 6.39
CA GLY A 189 6.08 -18.87 5.47
C GLY A 189 6.90 -19.59 4.39
N SER A 190 8.09 -19.07 4.03
CA SER A 190 8.94 -19.67 2.99
C SER A 190 9.52 -21.05 3.37
N GLY A 191 9.61 -21.35 4.67
CA GLY A 191 10.16 -22.59 5.20
C GLY A 191 9.21 -23.79 5.16
N GLY A 192 7.92 -23.57 4.86
CA GLY A 192 6.87 -24.59 4.93
C GLY A 192 5.79 -24.25 5.97
N ARG A 193 4.91 -25.20 6.27
CA ARG A 193 3.75 -24.98 7.14
C ARG A 193 4.17 -24.88 8.61
N ASN A 194 4.00 -23.69 9.20
CA ASN A 194 4.08 -23.40 10.64
C ASN A 194 2.68 -23.07 11.21
N LEU A 195 2.52 -23.03 12.54
CA LEU A 195 1.21 -22.85 13.17
C LEU A 195 0.48 -21.57 12.72
N PRO A 196 1.06 -20.35 12.81
CA PRO A 196 0.42 -19.14 12.29
C PRO A 196 0.07 -19.21 10.80
N SER A 197 0.97 -19.73 9.96
CA SER A 197 0.70 -19.90 8.52
C SER A 197 -0.43 -20.90 8.26
N ALA A 198 -0.58 -21.94 9.10
CA ALA A 198 -1.66 -22.92 8.99
C ALA A 198 -3.01 -22.30 9.34
N VAL A 199 -3.05 -21.43 10.34
CA VAL A 199 -4.25 -20.65 10.69
C VAL A 199 -4.61 -19.71 9.54
N LEU A 200 -3.65 -18.94 9.03
CA LEU A 200 -3.87 -18.05 7.87
C LEU A 200 -4.25 -18.81 6.58
N ALA A 201 -3.94 -20.10 6.50
CA ALA A 201 -4.33 -20.99 5.40
C ALA A 201 -5.76 -21.56 5.54
N LEU A 202 -6.49 -21.27 6.62
CA LEU A 202 -7.89 -21.69 6.77
C LEU A 202 -8.76 -21.11 5.65
N ALA A 203 -9.72 -21.91 5.17
CA ALA A 203 -10.55 -21.55 4.02
C ALA A 203 -11.29 -20.21 4.17
N PRO A 204 -11.83 -19.81 5.34
CA PRO A 204 -12.47 -18.50 5.51
C PRO A 204 -11.49 -17.34 5.33
N LEU A 205 -10.29 -17.44 5.90
CA LEU A 205 -9.27 -16.38 5.78
C LEU A 205 -8.74 -16.26 4.35
N GLN A 206 -8.53 -17.40 3.69
CA GLN A 206 -8.14 -17.43 2.28
C GLN A 206 -9.26 -16.90 1.37
N TRP A 207 -10.53 -17.15 1.70
CA TRP A 207 -11.67 -16.58 0.98
C TRP A 207 -11.74 -15.06 1.12
N LEU A 208 -11.58 -14.54 2.34
CA LEU A 208 -11.50 -13.09 2.59
C LEU A 208 -10.31 -12.47 1.83
N GLY A 209 -9.14 -13.11 1.88
CA GLY A 209 -7.95 -12.68 1.13
C GLY A 209 -8.19 -12.60 -0.37
N ARG A 210 -8.90 -13.57 -0.96
CA ARG A 210 -9.25 -13.54 -2.40
C ARG A 210 -10.22 -12.42 -2.76
N LEU A 211 -11.12 -12.04 -1.86
CA LEU A 211 -12.05 -10.94 -2.08
C LEU A 211 -11.44 -9.57 -1.83
N SER A 212 -10.34 -9.50 -1.06
CA SER A 212 -9.75 -8.25 -0.58
C SER A 212 -9.54 -7.20 -1.67
N TYR A 213 -8.98 -7.58 -2.83
CA TYR A 213 -8.77 -6.66 -3.94
C TYR A 213 -10.07 -6.09 -4.51
N SER A 214 -11.08 -6.95 -4.72
CA SER A 214 -12.38 -6.50 -5.24
C SER A 214 -13.07 -5.59 -4.22
N LEU A 215 -13.09 -5.97 -2.95
CA LEU A 215 -13.65 -5.14 -1.87
C LEU A 215 -12.92 -3.81 -1.77
N TYR A 216 -11.58 -3.81 -1.87
CA TYR A 216 -10.78 -2.60 -1.86
C TYR A 216 -11.17 -1.64 -2.99
N LEU A 217 -11.44 -2.11 -4.21
CA LEU A 217 -11.88 -1.21 -5.27
C LEU A 217 -13.26 -0.57 -4.99
N TRP A 218 -14.18 -1.29 -4.35
CA TRP A 218 -15.58 -0.87 -4.18
C TRP A 218 -15.90 -0.18 -2.86
N HIS A 219 -15.17 -0.46 -1.77
CA HIS A 219 -15.59 -0.05 -0.43
C HIS A 219 -15.72 1.47 -0.28
N TRP A 220 -14.73 2.23 -0.73
CA TRP A 220 -14.67 3.67 -0.52
C TRP A 220 -15.77 4.46 -1.22
N PRO A 221 -16.03 4.30 -2.54
CA PRO A 221 -17.11 5.04 -3.20
C PRO A 221 -18.49 4.70 -2.60
N VAL A 222 -18.68 3.46 -2.12
CA VAL A 222 -19.90 3.08 -1.40
C VAL A 222 -20.02 3.83 -0.08
N ILE A 223 -18.95 3.90 0.71
CA ILE A 223 -18.93 4.63 1.99
C ILE A 223 -19.21 6.12 1.78
N VAL A 224 -18.50 6.76 0.84
CA VAL A 224 -18.65 8.19 0.54
C VAL A 224 -20.07 8.52 0.10
N TYR A 225 -20.62 7.78 -0.86
CA TYR A 225 -21.98 8.05 -1.34
C TYR A 225 -23.06 7.69 -0.32
N ALA A 226 -22.85 6.66 0.51
CA ALA A 226 -23.76 6.36 1.60
C ALA A 226 -23.81 7.51 2.63
N ALA A 227 -22.66 8.09 2.99
CA ALA A 227 -22.60 9.24 3.90
C ALA A 227 -23.28 10.48 3.31
N MET A 228 -23.15 10.72 2.00
CA MET A 228 -23.81 11.84 1.31
C MET A 228 -25.34 11.70 1.25
N VAL A 229 -25.85 10.50 0.98
CA VAL A 229 -27.30 10.25 0.82
C VAL A 229 -28.00 10.03 2.16
N ALA A 230 -27.30 9.45 3.14
CA ALA A 230 -27.82 9.16 4.47
C ALA A 230 -26.87 9.69 5.55
N PRO A 231 -26.87 11.02 5.81
CA PRO A 231 -25.95 11.66 6.76
C PRO A 231 -26.08 11.16 8.21
N ASN A 232 -27.17 10.48 8.54
CA ASN A 232 -27.39 9.92 9.88
C ASN A 232 -26.61 8.60 10.13
N LEU A 233 -25.86 8.11 9.12
CA LEU A 233 -25.05 6.89 9.21
C LEU A 233 -23.58 7.16 9.53
N SER A 234 -23.14 8.43 9.50
CA SER A 234 -21.77 8.86 9.81
C SER A 234 -21.62 9.33 11.26
#